data_AF-A0A943UIU8-F1
#
_entry.id   AF-A0A943UIU8-F1
#
_cell.length_a   1.000
_cell.length_b   1.000
_cell.length_c   1.000
_cell.angle_alpha   90.00
_cell.angle_beta   90.00
_cell.angle_gamma   90.00
#
_symmetry.space_group_name_H-M   'P 1'
#
loop_
_entity.id
_entity.type
_entity.pdbx_description
1 polymer ?
#
loop_
_entity_poly.entity_id
_entity_poly.type
_entity_poly.pdbx_seq_one_letter_code
_entity_poly.pdbx_strand_id
1 'polypeptide(L)'
;MRQTIKEIEVHMAYRWFIGYDLFEKIPHFSTFSKNDTRRFQGTQVFERIFEKNLEEAVNSGYVDASAVFIDGTHVKASGNKKKNRKVDCSIKANMKSSLLM
;
A
#
# COMPACT_ATOMS: atom_id res chain seq x y z
N MET A 1 -6.92 -3.59 -9.86
CA MET A 1 -6.64 -5.00 -10.23
C MET A 1 -7.87 -5.86 -10.48
N ARG A 2 -9.00 -5.73 -9.75
CA ARG A 2 -10.18 -6.60 -9.99
C ARG A 2 -10.71 -6.55 -11.43
N GLN A 3 -10.89 -5.35 -11.98
CA GLN A 3 -11.37 -5.16 -13.35
C GLN A 3 -10.36 -5.70 -14.38
N THR A 4 -9.08 -5.40 -14.21
CA THR A 4 -7.98 -5.90 -15.05
C THR A 4 -7.94 -7.42 -15.11
N ILE A 5 -8.14 -8.12 -13.99
CA ILE A 5 -8.18 -9.58 -13.96
C ILE A 5 -9.35 -10.12 -14.79
N LYS A 6 -10.54 -9.54 -14.64
CA LYS A 6 -11.72 -9.90 -15.44
C LYS A 6 -11.48 -9.68 -16.93
N GLU A 7 -10.76 -8.63 -17.29
CA GLU A 7 -10.40 -8.37 -18.68
C GLU A 7 -9.41 -9.40 -19.22
N ILE A 8 -8.40 -9.82 -18.45
CA ILE A 8 -7.46 -10.87 -18.87
C ILE A 8 -8.19 -12.23 -19.03
N GLU A 9 -9.26 -12.48 -18.27
CA GLU A 9 -10.07 -13.69 -18.40
C GLU A 9 -10.74 -13.81 -19.77
N VAL A 10 -11.13 -12.69 -20.39
CA VAL A 10 -11.87 -12.66 -21.66
C VAL A 10 -11.03 -12.21 -22.87
N HIS A 11 -9.97 -11.43 -22.65
CA HIS A 11 -9.13 -10.87 -23.72
C HIS A 11 -7.85 -11.66 -23.94
N MET A 12 -7.79 -12.39 -25.04
CA MET A 12 -6.61 -13.17 -25.46
C MET A 12 -5.35 -12.31 -25.66
N ALA A 13 -5.51 -11.08 -26.18
CA ALA A 13 -4.40 -10.16 -26.39
C ALA A 13 -3.67 -9.82 -25.09
N TYR A 14 -4.41 -9.68 -23.99
CA TYR A 14 -3.81 -9.40 -22.69
C TYR A 14 -3.02 -10.59 -22.18
N ARG A 15 -3.56 -11.81 -22.28
CA ARG A 15 -2.83 -13.05 -21.94
C ARG A 15 -1.53 -13.18 -22.72
N TRP A 16 -1.57 -12.97 -24.04
CA TRP A 16 -0.37 -12.99 -24.88
C TRP A 16 0.66 -11.95 -24.43
N PHE A 17 0.23 -10.73 -24.13
CA PHE A 17 1.12 -9.65 -23.70
C PHE A 17 1.84 -9.95 -22.37
N ILE A 18 1.17 -10.61 -21.43
CA ILE A 18 1.74 -10.97 -20.12
C ILE A 18 2.36 -12.38 -20.09
N GLY A 19 2.35 -13.10 -21.22
CA GLY A 19 2.94 -14.43 -21.34
C GLY A 19 2.15 -15.57 -20.70
N TYR A 20 0.84 -15.41 -20.53
CA TYR A 20 -0.06 -16.47 -20.05
C TYR A 20 -0.62 -17.27 -21.22
N ASP A 21 -0.69 -18.60 -21.07
CA ASP A 21 -1.36 -19.45 -22.05
C ASP A 21 -2.90 -19.33 -21.96
N LEU A 22 -3.60 -19.78 -22.99
CA LEU A 22 -5.06 -19.71 -23.09
C LEU A 22 -5.74 -20.53 -21.99
N PHE A 23 -5.18 -21.69 -21.67
CA PHE A 23 -5.72 -22.62 -20.67
C PHE A 23 -5.13 -22.40 -19.27
N GLU A 24 -4.15 -21.50 -19.13
CA GLU A 24 -3.53 -21.21 -17.86
C GLU A 24 -4.50 -20.43 -16.95
N LYS A 25 -4.53 -20.80 -15.68
CA LYS A 25 -5.36 -20.15 -14.68
C LYS A 25 -4.75 -18.80 -14.30
N ILE A 26 -5.51 -17.73 -14.48
CA ILE A 26 -5.11 -16.39 -14.06
C ILE A 26 -5.11 -16.33 -12.52
N PRO A 27 -4.09 -15.72 -11.90
CA PRO A 27 -4.05 -15.54 -10.45
C PRO A 27 -5.20 -14.68 -9.94
N HIS A 28 -5.62 -14.91 -8.70
CA HIS A 28 -6.63 -14.08 -8.05
C HIS A 28 -6.13 -12.62 -7.88
N PHE A 29 -7.04 -11.65 -7.90
CA PHE A 29 -6.68 -10.23 -7.85
C PHE A 29 -5.82 -9.83 -6.64
N SER A 30 -5.94 -10.55 -5.52
CA SER A 30 -5.17 -10.29 -4.30
C SER A 30 -3.72 -10.78 -4.40
N THR A 31 -3.39 -11.64 -5.36
CA THR A 31 -2.03 -12.16 -5.56
C THR A 31 -1.06 -11.03 -5.87
N PHE A 32 -1.48 -10.04 -6.68
CA PHE A 32 -0.66 -8.88 -7.01
C PHE A 32 -0.30 -8.07 -5.77
N SER A 33 -1.29 -7.71 -4.94
CA SER A 33 -1.03 -6.96 -3.71
C SER A 33 -0.11 -7.74 -2.74
N LYS A 34 -0.32 -9.05 -2.59
CA LYS A 34 0.57 -9.89 -1.76
C LYS A 34 1.99 -9.95 -2.33
N ASN A 35 2.11 -10.05 -3.65
CA ASN A 35 3.40 -10.06 -4.32
C ASN A 35 4.13 -8.73 -4.16
N ASP A 36 3.44 -7.60 -4.26
CA ASP A 36 4.03 -6.27 -4.06
C ASP A 36 4.55 -6.14 -2.62
N THR A 37 3.74 -6.50 -1.62
CA THR A 37 4.16 -6.51 -0.22
C THR A 37 5.41 -7.35 -0.01
N ARG A 38 5.44 -8.58 -0.55
CA ARG A 38 6.60 -9.48 -0.44
C ARG A 38 7.82 -8.96 -1.20
N ARG A 39 7.63 -8.44 -2.41
CA ARG A 39 8.72 -7.99 -3.30
C ARG A 39 9.46 -6.79 -2.74
N PHE A 40 8.73 -5.88 -2.10
CA PHE A 40 9.29 -4.65 -1.53
C PHE A 40 9.49 -4.74 -0.01
N GLN A 41 9.30 -5.93 0.56
CA GLN A 41 9.50 -6.18 1.97
C GLN A 41 10.93 -5.85 2.38
N GLY A 42 11.09 -5.10 3.46
CA GLY A 42 12.41 -4.68 3.95
C GLY A 42 13.08 -3.58 3.11
N THR A 43 12.40 -3.05 2.09
CA THR A 43 12.87 -1.88 1.34
C THR A 43 12.16 -0.62 1.80
N GLN A 44 12.85 0.53 1.74
CA GLN A 44 12.28 1.85 2.05
C GLN A 44 11.72 2.56 0.81
N VAL A 45 11.43 1.82 -0.27
CA VAL A 45 11.06 2.42 -1.57
C VAL A 45 9.77 3.22 -1.44
N PHE A 46 8.76 2.66 -0.76
CA PHE A 46 7.49 3.35 -0.56
C PHE A 46 7.61 4.58 0.33
N GLU A 47 8.40 4.48 1.41
CA GLU A 47 8.66 5.59 2.33
C GLU A 47 9.31 6.76 1.57
N ARG A 48 10.37 6.50 0.81
CA ARG A 48 11.09 7.53 0.06
C ARG A 48 10.23 8.20 -1.03
N ILE A 49 9.43 7.40 -1.74
CA ILE A 49 8.50 7.95 -2.76
C ILE A 49 7.46 8.84 -2.08
N PHE A 50 6.92 8.40 -0.95
CA PHE A 50 5.92 9.15 -0.21
C PHE A 50 6.49 10.45 0.37
N GLU A 51 7.68 10.40 0.98
CA GLU A 51 8.41 11.57 1.48
C GLU A 51 8.63 12.59 0.35
N LYS A 52 9.13 12.14 -0.80
CA LYS A 52 9.34 13.02 -1.96
C LYS A 52 8.04 13.68 -2.43
N ASN A 53 6.94 12.93 -2.50
CA ASN A 53 5.64 13.49 -2.89
C ASN A 53 5.14 14.51 -1.87
N LEU A 54 5.36 14.28 -0.56
CA LEU A 54 5.01 15.23 0.48
C LEU A 54 5.87 16.49 0.40
N GLU A 55 7.18 16.36 0.21
CA GLU A 55 8.08 17.50 0.00
C GLU A 55 7.62 18.36 -1.18
N GLU A 56 7.26 17.72 -2.29
CA GLU A 56 6.75 18.41 -3.48
C GLU A 56 5.40 19.11 -3.21
N ALA A 57 4.49 18.47 -2.46
CA ALA A 57 3.21 19.04 -2.07
C ALA A 57 3.35 20.24 -1.10
N VAL A 58 4.34 20.20 -0.20
CA VAL A 58 4.65 21.32 0.69
C VAL A 58 5.29 22.46 -0.08
N ASN A 59 6.27 22.17 -0.94
CA ASN A 59 6.97 23.18 -1.74
C ASN A 59 6.05 23.90 -2.73
N SER A 60 5.05 23.20 -3.25
CA SER A 60 4.00 23.77 -4.11
C SER A 60 2.90 24.51 -3.34
N GLY A 61 2.97 24.53 -2.01
CA GLY A 61 2.03 25.25 -1.14
C GLY A 61 0.67 24.57 -0.99
N TYR A 62 0.52 23.32 -1.44
CA TYR A 62 -0.71 22.54 -1.26
C TYR A 62 -0.87 21.99 0.16
N VAL A 63 0.23 21.86 0.90
CA VAL A 63 0.26 21.31 2.26
C VAL A 63 0.99 22.27 3.20
N ASP A 64 0.31 22.73 4.25
CA ASP A 64 0.93 23.50 5.33
C ASP A 64 1.58 22.54 6.33
N ALA A 65 2.91 22.54 6.36
CA ALA A 65 3.71 21.69 7.24
C ALA A 65 3.50 21.99 8.74
N SER A 66 2.94 23.16 9.09
CA SER A 66 2.63 23.53 10.48
C SER A 66 1.35 22.89 11.02
N ALA A 67 0.47 22.44 10.14
CA ALA A 67 -0.83 21.84 10.47
C ALA A 67 -0.80 20.30 10.49
N VAL A 68 0.38 19.68 10.41
CA VAL A 68 0.56 18.21 10.34
C VAL A 68 0.33 17.56 11.71
N PHE A 69 -0.87 17.75 12.27
CA PHE A 69 -1.52 16.70 13.03
C PHE A 69 -1.92 15.65 12.02
N ILE A 70 -1.10 14.60 11.90
CA ILE A 70 -1.52 13.37 11.24
C ILE A 70 -2.64 12.82 12.14
N ASP A 71 -3.90 13.22 11.90
CA ASP A 71 -5.04 12.40 12.27
C ASP A 71 -4.88 11.15 11.42
N GLY A 72 -4.04 10.23 11.91
CA GLY A 72 -3.84 8.94 11.34
C GLY A 72 -5.21 8.31 11.44
N THR A 73 -6.00 8.44 10.37
CA THR A 73 -7.33 7.88 10.31
C THR A 73 -7.18 6.47 10.81
N HIS A 74 -7.70 6.22 12.01
CA HIS A 74 -7.68 4.91 12.59
C HIS A 74 -8.57 4.09 11.66
N VAL A 75 -7.96 3.43 10.68
CA VAL A 75 -8.64 2.42 9.88
C VAL A 75 -9.18 1.47 10.91
N LYS A 76 -10.51 1.46 11.08
CA LYS A 76 -11.18 0.56 12.03
C LYS A 76 -10.93 -0.86 11.54
N ALA A 77 -9.79 -1.43 11.91
CA ALA A 77 -9.64 -2.86 11.95
C ALA A 77 -10.69 -3.36 12.94
N SER A 78 -11.53 -4.29 12.51
CA SER A 78 -12.43 -5.02 13.43
C SER A 78 -11.57 -5.85 14.37
N GLY A 79 -11.05 -5.20 15.42
CA GLY A 79 -10.21 -5.77 16.45
C GLY A 79 -10.91 -5.62 17.80
N ASN A 80 -10.96 -6.70 18.56
CA ASN A 80 -11.69 -6.82 19.82
C ASN A 80 -11.30 -5.68 20.80
N LYS A 81 -12.27 -4.86 21.21
CA LYS A 81 -12.11 -3.54 21.87
C LYS A 81 -11.51 -3.55 23.30
N LYS A 82 -10.98 -4.66 23.78
CA LYS A 82 -10.64 -4.85 25.20
C LYS A 82 -9.19 -4.59 25.61
N LYS A 83 -8.31 -4.10 24.72
CA LYS A 83 -6.90 -3.83 25.08
C LYS A 83 -6.38 -2.53 24.45
N ASN A 84 -6.36 -1.45 25.22
CA ASN A 84 -5.64 -0.22 24.89
C ASN A 84 -4.51 -0.01 25.90
N ARG A 85 -3.27 0.18 25.41
CA ARG A 85 -2.15 0.74 26.20
C ARG A 85 -1.80 2.08 25.57
N LYS A 86 -1.80 3.15 26.38
CA LYS A 86 -1.30 4.46 25.98
C LYS A 86 0.23 4.41 25.98
N VAL A 87 0.85 4.79 24.87
CA VAL A 87 2.30 4.95 24.74
C VAL A 87 2.52 6.37 24.25
N ASP A 88 3.28 7.16 25.00
CA ASP A 88 3.72 8.49 24.60
C ASP A 88 4.95 8.34 23.69
N CYS A 89 4.91 8.95 22.50
CA CYS A 89 5.98 8.84 21.52
C CYS A 89 6.58 10.21 21.26
N SER A 90 7.83 10.42 21.67
CA SER A 90 8.69 11.48 21.15
C SER A 90 8.92 11.27 19.66
N ILE A 91 8.94 12.37 18.89
CA ILE A 91 9.03 12.37 17.42
C ILE A 91 10.33 11.68 16.99
N LYS A 92 10.20 10.37 16.75
CA LYS A 92 10.95 9.63 15.74
C LYS A 92 9.89 9.15 14.78
N ALA A 93 10.02 9.50 13.50
CA ALA A 93 9.26 8.86 12.43
C ALA A 93 9.65 7.37 12.42
N ASN A 94 9.01 6.62 13.31
CA ASN A 94 9.10 5.18 13.41
C ASN A 94 7.81 4.67 12.78
N MET A 95 7.80 4.58 11.45
CA MET A 95 6.78 3.82 10.76
C MET A 95 7.10 2.35 11.05
N LYS A 96 6.64 1.85 12.20
CA LYS A 96 6.76 0.42 12.52
C LYS A 96 6.11 -0.35 11.38
N SER A 97 6.92 -1.13 10.67
CA SER A 97 6.52 -2.23 9.79
C SER A 97 5.63 -3.21 10.56
N SER A 98 4.37 -2.84 10.76
CA SER A 98 3.27 -3.66 11.24
C SER A 98 2.52 -4.20 10.02
N LEU A 99 3.25 -4.87 9.14
CA LEU A 99 2.72 -5.69 8.05
C LEU A 99 3.78 -6.72 7.65
N LEU A 100 4.29 -7.40 8.67
CA LEU A 100 4.83 -8.75 8.58
C LEU A 100 3.80 -9.65 9.25
N MET A 101 2.77 -10.01 8.49
CA MET A 101 2.06 -11.28 8.66
C MET A 101 2.73 -12.30 7.75
#